data_AF-A0A1M7MZQ5-F1
#
_entry.id   AF-A0A1M7MZQ5-F1
#
_cell.length_a   1.000
_cell.length_b   1.000
_cell.length_c   1.000
_cell.angle_alpha   90.00
_cell.angle_beta   90.00
_cell.angle_gamma   90.00
#
_symmetry.space_group_name_H-M   'P 1'
#
loop_
_entity.id
_entity.type
_entity.pdbx_description
1 polymer ?
#
loop_
_entity_poly.entity_id
_entity_poly.type
_entity_poly.pdbx_seq_one_letter_code
_entity_poly.pdbx_strand_id
1 'polypeptide(L)'
;MWNDFFSFQVKNTLRAFLIIAQLLLFFNAQAQQNNITSVTASYDPASIAELYDHIPIGLEFKYANGQVSKTEGFLQGAYRWRNIKVTSSAGSVQNGYLQLDRQRLAKLHYQVELNITLPETAQPLTTTLTLPHLESIRFNHYADSLKRNIRFYLNVEGSFSSGKIYPLDTAAIKFTTSAGKLLGQDLLLNSNDATRTITVTATNKNDPSMSISSTIPVKQLQDK
;
A
#
# COMPACT_ATOMS: atom_id res chain seq x y z
N MET A 1 -27.85 -29.10 73.96
CA MET A 1 -27.13 -29.83 72.88
C MET A 1 -27.80 -29.75 71.49
N TRP A 2 -29.04 -29.27 71.35
CA TRP A 2 -29.73 -29.23 70.04
C TRP A 2 -29.56 -27.92 69.24
N ASN A 3 -29.14 -26.80 69.86
CA ASN A 3 -29.04 -25.50 69.17
C ASN A 3 -27.73 -25.30 68.38
N ASP A 4 -26.64 -25.99 68.74
CA ASP A 4 -25.35 -25.83 68.06
C ASP A 4 -25.30 -26.55 66.70
N PHE A 5 -26.11 -27.60 66.52
CA PHE A 5 -26.16 -28.38 65.28
C PHE A 5 -26.84 -27.59 64.14
N PHE A 6 -27.91 -26.84 64.45
CA PHE A 6 -28.58 -25.97 63.49
C PHE A 6 -27.74 -24.75 63.08
N SER A 7 -27.00 -24.15 64.02
CA SER A 7 -26.12 -23.02 63.71
C SER A 7 -24.94 -23.39 62.79
N PHE A 8 -24.45 -24.63 62.85
CA PHE A 8 -23.33 -25.08 62.02
C PHE A 8 -23.76 -25.37 60.58
N GLN A 9 -24.93 -26.00 60.41
CA GLN A 9 -25.53 -26.29 59.10
C GLN A 9 -25.83 -25.01 58.29
N VAL A 10 -26.40 -23.99 58.92
CA VAL A 10 -26.75 -22.71 58.25
C VAL A 10 -25.51 -21.91 57.84
N LYS A 11 -24.42 -21.94 58.63
CA LYS A 11 -23.17 -21.26 58.27
C LYS A 11 -22.46 -21.94 57.09
N ASN A 12 -22.54 -23.27 56.98
CA ASN A 12 -21.96 -24.01 55.87
C ASN A 12 -22.74 -23.84 54.57
N THR A 13 -24.08 -23.75 54.63
CA THR A 13 -24.90 -23.47 53.44
C THR A 13 -24.70 -22.04 52.93
N LEU A 14 -24.60 -21.03 53.81
CA LEU A 14 -24.30 -19.65 53.40
C LEU A 14 -22.91 -19.52 52.75
N ARG A 15 -21.90 -20.22 53.30
CA ARG A 15 -20.55 -20.27 52.73
C ARG A 15 -20.53 -20.98 51.36
N ALA A 16 -21.27 -22.08 51.22
CA ALA A 16 -21.41 -22.76 49.93
C ALA A 16 -22.07 -21.84 48.88
N PHE A 17 -23.12 -21.11 49.26
CA PHE A 17 -23.77 -20.13 48.37
C PHE A 17 -22.82 -18.99 47.95
N LEU A 18 -22.01 -18.47 48.87
CA LEU A 18 -21.03 -17.42 48.57
C LEU A 18 -19.91 -17.92 47.63
N ILE A 19 -19.44 -19.16 47.81
CA ILE A 19 -18.43 -19.77 46.93
C ILE A 19 -19.01 -20.02 45.53
N ILE A 20 -20.25 -20.51 45.44
CA ILE A 20 -20.93 -20.73 44.16
C ILE A 20 -21.19 -19.39 43.45
N ALA A 21 -21.62 -18.35 44.17
CA ALA A 21 -21.81 -17.02 43.61
C ALA A 21 -20.49 -16.40 43.10
N GLN A 22 -19.38 -16.58 43.84
CA GLN A 22 -18.06 -16.15 43.39
C GLN A 22 -17.62 -16.91 42.13
N LEU A 23 -17.79 -18.24 42.09
CA LEU A 23 -17.49 -19.06 40.90
C LEU A 23 -18.32 -18.61 39.69
N LEU A 24 -19.62 -18.35 39.85
CA LEU A 24 -20.49 -17.87 38.77
C LEU A 24 -20.08 -16.49 38.25
N LEU A 25 -19.56 -15.60 39.10
CA LEU A 25 -19.01 -14.31 38.69
C LEU A 25 -17.68 -14.46 37.93
N PHE A 26 -16.82 -15.41 38.33
CA PHE A 26 -15.57 -15.70 37.61
C PHE A 26 -15.82 -16.35 36.23
N PHE A 27 -16.84 -17.21 36.09
CA PHE A 27 -17.18 -17.82 34.80
C PHE A 27 -17.80 -16.82 33.81
N ASN A 28 -18.62 -15.88 34.27
CA ASN A 28 -19.17 -14.84 33.39
C ASN A 28 -18.10 -13.85 32.89
N ALA A 29 -17.07 -13.57 33.70
CA ALA A 29 -15.97 -12.69 33.30
C ALA A 29 -15.05 -13.33 32.22
N GLN A 30 -14.96 -14.66 32.16
CA GLN A 30 -14.16 -15.36 31.14
C GLN A 30 -14.93 -15.69 29.85
N ALA A 31 -16.25 -15.51 29.81
CA ALA A 31 -17.09 -15.97 28.69
C ALA A 31 -17.44 -14.89 27.66
N GLN A 32 -17.06 -13.63 27.86
CA GLN A 32 -17.19 -12.63 26.81
C GLN A 32 -15.97 -12.70 25.90
N GLN A 33 -15.90 -13.75 25.08
CA GLN A 33 -14.99 -13.81 23.93
C GLN A 33 -15.32 -12.62 23.05
N ASN A 34 -14.53 -11.56 23.20
CA ASN A 34 -14.64 -10.38 22.38
C ASN A 34 -14.09 -10.73 21.00
N ASN A 35 -14.96 -11.26 20.16
CA ASN A 35 -14.60 -11.72 18.82
C ASN A 35 -14.36 -10.51 17.92
N ILE A 36 -13.40 -10.64 17.01
CA ILE A 36 -13.16 -9.64 15.96
C ILE A 36 -14.28 -9.77 14.93
N THR A 37 -14.94 -8.67 14.63
CA THR A 37 -16.06 -8.60 13.68
C THR A 37 -15.64 -8.10 12.31
N SER A 38 -14.61 -7.26 12.24
CA SER A 38 -14.08 -6.75 10.98
C SER A 38 -12.63 -6.31 11.09
N VAL A 39 -11.96 -6.28 9.94
CA VAL A 39 -10.63 -5.68 9.79
C VAL A 39 -10.64 -4.69 8.63
N THR A 40 -10.01 -3.53 8.85
CA THR A 40 -9.79 -2.52 7.82
C THR A 40 -8.29 -2.30 7.66
N ALA A 41 -7.82 -2.30 6.41
CA ALA A 41 -6.44 -1.96 6.08
C ALA A 41 -6.32 -0.50 5.63
N SER A 42 -5.19 0.11 5.94
CA SER A 42 -4.78 1.41 5.41
C SER A 42 -3.26 1.42 5.20
N TYR A 43 -2.78 2.34 4.36
CA TYR A 43 -1.35 2.59 4.18
C TYR A 43 -1.01 3.99 4.69
N ASP A 44 0.27 4.21 4.98
CA ASP A 44 0.75 5.52 5.44
C ASP A 44 0.62 6.57 4.32
N PRO A 45 -0.21 7.61 4.47
CA PRO A 45 -0.39 8.63 3.44
C PRO A 45 0.86 9.50 3.21
N ALA A 46 1.80 9.52 4.16
CA ALA A 46 3.09 10.17 3.99
C ALA A 46 4.05 9.37 3.11
N SER A 47 3.75 8.09 2.87
CA SER A 47 4.49 7.29 1.89
C SER A 47 4.16 7.70 0.46
N ILE A 48 5.14 7.58 -0.44
CA ILE A 48 4.97 7.83 -1.87
C ILE A 48 4.63 6.50 -2.54
N ALA A 49 3.45 5.96 -2.22
CA ALA A 49 2.95 4.68 -2.76
C ALA A 49 2.83 4.69 -4.29
N GLU A 50 2.70 5.89 -4.88
CA GLU A 50 2.71 6.12 -6.32
C GLU A 50 3.99 5.62 -6.99
N LEU A 51 5.14 5.75 -6.32
CA LEU A 51 6.46 5.49 -6.90
C LEU A 51 7.22 4.34 -6.23
N TYR A 52 7.04 4.14 -4.91
CA TYR A 52 7.82 3.16 -4.15
C TYR A 52 7.07 1.87 -3.87
N ASP A 53 7.80 0.76 -3.94
CA ASP A 53 7.23 -0.59 -3.81
C ASP A 53 7.14 -1.04 -2.36
N HIS A 54 7.76 -0.32 -1.43
CA HIS A 54 7.78 -0.66 -0.02
C HIS A 54 7.00 0.37 0.77
N ILE A 55 5.77 0.01 1.17
CA ILE A 55 4.84 0.94 1.83
C ILE A 55 4.47 0.45 3.24
N PRO A 56 4.50 1.31 4.26
CA PRO A 56 3.94 0.97 5.56
C PRO A 56 2.43 0.79 5.45
N ILE A 57 1.92 -0.28 6.04
CA ILE A 57 0.49 -0.57 6.17
C ILE A 57 0.12 -0.72 7.64
N GLY A 58 -1.18 -0.60 7.91
CA GLY A 58 -1.75 -0.82 9.23
C GLY A 58 -3.10 -1.51 9.15
N LEU A 59 -3.40 -2.30 10.17
CA LEU A 59 -4.68 -2.97 10.33
C LEU A 59 -5.40 -2.42 11.56
N GLU A 60 -6.68 -2.13 11.38
CA GLU A 60 -7.61 -1.78 12.45
C GLU A 60 -8.62 -2.93 12.62
N PHE A 61 -8.62 -3.55 13.80
CA PHE A 61 -9.53 -4.63 14.18
C PHE A 61 -10.65 -4.08 15.03
N LYS A 62 -11.89 -4.29 14.59
CA LYS A 62 -13.09 -3.96 15.36
C LYS A 62 -13.61 -5.21 16.04
N TYR A 63 -13.95 -5.07 17.31
CA TYR A 63 -14.46 -6.16 18.12
C TYR A 63 -15.97 -6.07 18.31
N ALA A 64 -16.61 -7.18 18.69
CA ALA A 64 -18.05 -7.26 18.91
C ALA A 64 -18.54 -6.30 20.01
N ASN A 65 -17.72 -6.03 21.02
CA ASN A 65 -18.03 -5.04 22.07
C ASN A 65 -17.80 -3.58 21.64
N GLY A 66 -17.44 -3.32 20.38
CA GLY A 66 -17.15 -1.99 19.86
C GLY A 66 -15.72 -1.48 20.10
N GLN A 67 -14.89 -2.21 20.84
CA GLN A 67 -13.47 -1.88 21.00
C GLN A 67 -12.75 -1.93 19.64
N VAL A 68 -11.71 -1.13 19.52
CA VAL A 68 -10.83 -1.08 18.34
C VAL A 68 -9.39 -1.31 18.78
N SER A 69 -8.70 -2.23 18.10
CA SER A 69 -7.25 -2.43 18.25
C SER A 69 -6.55 -2.12 16.93
N LYS A 70 -5.39 -1.49 17.01
CA LYS A 70 -4.58 -1.14 15.84
C LYS A 70 -3.22 -1.82 15.91
N THR A 71 -2.65 -2.11 14.75
CA THR A 71 -1.27 -2.60 14.67
C THR A 71 -0.26 -1.53 15.04
N GLU A 72 0.89 -1.96 15.56
CA GLU A 72 2.07 -1.12 15.72
C GLU A 72 2.60 -0.59 14.37
N GLY A 73 3.56 0.34 14.41
CA GLY A 73 4.12 0.99 13.22
C GLY A 73 3.33 2.24 12.86
N PHE A 74 2.92 2.36 11.59
CA PHE A 74 2.25 3.56 11.07
C PHE A 74 0.99 3.97 11.88
N LEU A 75 0.13 3.01 12.25
CA LEU A 75 -1.08 3.30 13.03
C LEU A 75 -0.82 3.53 14.53
N GLN A 76 0.43 3.40 15.00
CA GLN A 76 0.84 3.63 16.39
C GLN A 76 0.04 2.81 17.43
N GLY A 77 -0.47 1.65 17.02
CA GLY A 77 -1.21 0.75 17.91
C GLY A 77 -0.32 -0.18 18.73
N ALA A 78 -0.95 -0.99 19.58
CA ALA A 78 -0.26 -1.95 20.45
C ALA A 78 -0.28 -3.39 19.89
N TYR A 79 -1.07 -3.67 18.86
CA TYR A 79 -1.17 -5.02 18.29
C TYR A 79 0.10 -5.34 17.50
N ARG A 80 0.83 -6.39 17.92
CA ARG A 80 2.16 -6.70 17.38
C ARG A 80 2.07 -7.47 16.06
N TRP A 81 2.86 -7.08 15.06
CA TRP A 81 2.87 -7.75 13.76
C TRP A 81 3.32 -9.20 13.83
N ARG A 82 4.22 -9.53 14.78
CA ARG A 82 4.68 -10.90 15.01
C ARG A 82 3.56 -11.88 15.41
N ASN A 83 2.42 -11.37 15.87
CA ASN A 83 1.26 -12.16 16.27
C ASN A 83 0.26 -12.35 15.12
N ILE A 84 0.51 -11.77 13.94
CA ILE A 84 -0.39 -11.78 12.80
C ILE A 84 0.33 -12.43 11.62
N LYS A 85 -0.38 -13.30 10.90
CA LYS A 85 0.05 -13.71 9.55
C LYS A 85 -0.79 -12.99 8.52
N VAL A 86 -0.14 -12.27 7.61
CA VAL A 86 -0.81 -11.56 6.51
C VAL A 86 -0.25 -12.07 5.19
N THR A 87 -1.14 -12.42 4.26
CA THR A 87 -0.79 -12.65 2.86
C THR A 87 -1.43 -11.58 1.98
N SER A 88 -0.81 -11.30 0.84
CA SER A 88 -1.25 -10.24 -0.09
C SER A 88 -1.46 -10.80 -1.48
N SER A 89 -2.50 -10.31 -2.17
CA SER A 89 -2.72 -10.62 -3.58
C SER A 89 -1.77 -9.90 -4.52
N ALA A 90 -1.01 -8.90 -4.06
CA ALA A 90 -0.17 -8.04 -4.91
C ALA A 90 1.27 -7.86 -4.36
N GLY A 91 1.81 -8.87 -3.69
CA GLY A 91 3.18 -8.83 -3.14
C GLY A 91 3.33 -9.63 -1.86
N SER A 92 4.16 -9.15 -0.95
CA SER A 92 4.39 -9.75 0.37
C SER A 92 4.24 -8.74 1.50
N VAL A 93 3.78 -9.21 2.66
CA VAL A 93 3.67 -8.39 3.87
C VAL A 93 4.66 -8.90 4.90
N GLN A 94 5.45 -8.00 5.47
CA GLN A 94 6.38 -8.31 6.56
C GLN A 94 6.45 -7.14 7.53
N ASN A 95 6.22 -7.43 8.83
CA ASN A 95 6.37 -6.46 9.93
C ASN A 95 5.66 -5.11 9.67
N GLY A 96 4.48 -5.14 9.07
CA GLY A 96 3.70 -3.93 8.77
C GLY A 96 4.13 -3.17 7.53
N TYR A 97 4.95 -3.77 6.68
CA TYR A 97 5.27 -3.24 5.36
C TYR A 97 4.74 -4.16 4.28
N LEU A 98 4.15 -3.56 3.25
CA LEU A 98 3.77 -4.22 2.01
C LEU A 98 4.85 -3.95 0.97
N GLN A 99 5.53 -5.02 0.54
CA GLN A 99 6.40 -5.02 -0.63
C GLN A 99 5.57 -5.40 -1.86
N LEU A 100 5.40 -4.45 -2.78
CA LEU A 100 4.52 -4.55 -3.93
C LEU A 100 5.18 -5.23 -5.12
N ASP A 101 4.38 -6.01 -5.84
CA ASP A 101 4.61 -6.37 -7.24
C ASP A 101 3.74 -5.45 -8.11
N ARG A 102 4.35 -4.43 -8.73
CA ARG A 102 3.62 -3.44 -9.53
C ARG A 102 2.92 -4.02 -10.75
N GLN A 103 3.51 -5.03 -11.40
CA GLN A 103 2.90 -5.64 -12.58
C GLN A 103 1.64 -6.40 -12.17
N ARG A 104 1.69 -7.11 -11.04
CA ARG A 104 0.53 -7.79 -10.49
C ARG A 104 -0.51 -6.81 -9.96
N LEU A 105 -0.08 -5.74 -9.28
CA LEU A 105 -0.97 -4.69 -8.78
C LEU A 105 -1.78 -4.03 -9.90
N ALA A 106 -1.15 -3.71 -11.03
CA ALA A 106 -1.82 -3.14 -12.19
C ALA A 106 -2.90 -4.07 -12.76
N LYS A 107 -2.63 -5.38 -12.84
CA LYS A 107 -3.61 -6.40 -13.26
C LYS A 107 -4.80 -6.54 -12.31
N LEU A 108 -4.59 -6.22 -11.04
CA LEU A 108 -5.62 -6.23 -9.99
C LEU A 108 -6.31 -4.87 -9.84
N HIS A 109 -6.17 -3.96 -10.81
CA HIS A 109 -6.76 -2.63 -10.78
C HIS A 109 -6.46 -1.87 -9.47
N TYR A 110 -5.23 -2.06 -8.95
CA TYR A 110 -4.72 -1.41 -7.75
C TYR A 110 -5.52 -1.69 -6.47
N GLN A 111 -6.28 -2.81 -6.47
CA GLN A 111 -6.95 -3.34 -5.29
C GLN A 111 -6.13 -4.53 -4.75
N VAL A 112 -5.60 -4.37 -3.54
CA VAL A 112 -4.83 -5.41 -2.84
C VAL A 112 -5.71 -6.10 -1.83
N GLU A 113 -5.98 -7.37 -2.05
CA GLU A 113 -6.64 -8.21 -1.06
C GLU A 113 -5.60 -8.69 -0.05
N LEU A 114 -5.90 -8.47 1.23
CA LEU A 114 -5.11 -8.95 2.35
C LEU A 114 -5.91 -10.03 3.08
N ASN A 115 -5.29 -11.19 3.26
CA ASN A 115 -5.84 -12.29 4.07
C ASN A 115 -5.05 -12.35 5.39
N ILE A 116 -5.77 -12.18 6.50
CA ILE A 116 -5.23 -12.00 7.84
C ILE A 116 -5.61 -13.21 8.69
N THR A 117 -4.62 -13.92 9.21
CA THR A 117 -4.81 -15.01 10.17
C THR A 117 -4.33 -14.57 11.54
N LEU A 118 -5.22 -14.64 12.53
CA LEU A 118 -4.95 -14.30 13.92
C LEU A 118 -5.07 -15.55 14.80
N PRO A 119 -4.32 -15.65 15.91
CA PRO A 119 -4.44 -16.75 16.85
C PRO A 119 -5.85 -16.88 17.46
N GLU A 120 -6.54 -15.76 17.67
CA GLU A 120 -7.87 -15.70 18.27
C GLU A 120 -9.04 -15.97 17.31
N THR A 121 -8.79 -16.16 16.00
CA THR A 121 -9.85 -16.35 14.99
C THR A 121 -9.79 -17.73 14.35
N ALA A 122 -10.92 -18.43 14.29
CA ALA A 122 -11.03 -19.74 13.64
C ALA A 122 -10.90 -19.67 12.10
N GLN A 123 -11.29 -18.55 11.49
CA GLN A 123 -11.21 -18.33 10.04
C GLN A 123 -10.41 -17.06 9.75
N PRO A 124 -9.64 -17.02 8.64
CA PRO A 124 -8.98 -15.79 8.22
C PRO A 124 -9.98 -14.66 7.97
N LEU A 125 -9.56 -13.44 8.29
CA LEU A 125 -10.27 -12.22 7.94
C LEU A 125 -9.70 -11.67 6.62
N THR A 126 -10.55 -11.10 5.78
CA THR A 126 -10.14 -10.51 4.51
C THR A 126 -10.48 -9.03 4.49
N THR A 127 -9.61 -8.22 3.89
CA THR A 127 -9.85 -6.79 3.64
C THR A 127 -9.16 -6.34 2.36
N THR A 128 -9.62 -5.23 1.79
CA THR A 128 -9.09 -4.68 0.55
C THR A 128 -8.43 -3.34 0.81
N LEU A 129 -7.20 -3.18 0.34
CA LEU A 129 -6.44 -1.94 0.33
C LEU A 129 -6.38 -1.40 -1.10
N THR A 130 -6.96 -0.23 -1.33
CA THR A 130 -6.85 0.46 -2.63
C THR A 130 -5.63 1.38 -2.63
N LEU A 131 -4.75 1.19 -3.60
CA LEU A 131 -3.52 1.98 -3.77
C LEU A 131 -3.69 3.01 -4.90
N PRO A 132 -2.95 4.14 -4.83
CA PRO A 132 -3.01 5.13 -5.89
C PRO A 132 -2.42 4.57 -7.18
N HIS A 133 -2.98 5.01 -8.31
CA HIS A 133 -2.57 4.54 -9.62
C HIS A 133 -2.38 5.69 -10.60
N LEU A 134 -1.62 5.42 -11.65
CA LEU A 134 -1.36 6.38 -12.71
C LEU A 134 -2.61 6.55 -13.58
N GLU A 135 -3.07 7.78 -13.74
CA GLU A 135 -4.26 8.13 -14.53
C GLU A 135 -3.88 8.71 -15.90
N SER A 136 -2.79 9.49 -15.95
CA SER A 136 -2.30 10.08 -17.19
C SER A 136 -0.81 10.37 -17.14
N ILE A 137 -0.19 10.50 -18.30
CA ILE A 137 1.19 10.94 -18.46
C ILE A 137 1.27 12.15 -19.39
N ARG A 138 2.30 12.99 -19.20
CA ARG A 138 2.64 14.10 -20.11
C ARG A 138 4.15 14.29 -20.21
N PHE A 139 4.62 14.83 -21.33
CA PHE A 139 5.98 15.36 -21.41
C PHE A 139 6.03 16.73 -20.72
N ASN A 140 7.09 16.97 -19.97
CA ASN A 140 7.40 18.27 -19.38
C ASN A 140 8.81 18.70 -19.82
N HIS A 141 8.94 19.08 -21.10
CA HIS A 141 10.23 19.40 -21.71
C HIS A 141 10.82 20.69 -21.16
N TYR A 142 12.12 20.66 -20.86
CA TYR A 142 12.87 21.82 -20.34
C TYR A 142 13.42 22.76 -21.43
N ALA A 143 13.26 22.42 -22.71
CA ALA A 143 13.66 23.28 -23.81
C ALA A 143 12.75 23.11 -25.03
N ASP A 144 12.62 24.19 -25.79
CA ASP A 144 11.83 24.23 -27.01
C ASP A 144 12.50 23.49 -28.18
N SER A 145 13.81 23.22 -28.10
CA SER A 145 14.56 22.53 -29.15
C SER A 145 15.74 21.72 -28.65
N LEU A 146 16.07 20.66 -29.40
CA LEU A 146 17.22 19.79 -29.16
C LEU A 146 18.49 20.39 -29.78
N LYS A 147 19.59 20.31 -29.04
CA LYS A 147 20.94 20.58 -29.56
C LYS A 147 21.62 19.25 -29.90
N ARG A 148 22.42 19.24 -30.97
CA ARG A 148 23.22 18.07 -31.36
C ARG A 148 24.40 17.88 -30.40
N ASN A 149 24.85 16.64 -30.27
CA ASN A 149 25.97 16.21 -29.44
C ASN A 149 25.83 16.58 -27.94
N ILE A 150 24.59 16.77 -27.49
CA ILE A 150 24.24 17.06 -26.09
C ILE A 150 23.14 16.06 -25.68
N ARG A 151 23.23 15.56 -24.45
CA ARG A 151 22.18 14.70 -23.88
C ARG A 151 20.99 15.56 -23.48
N PHE A 152 19.83 15.18 -23.96
CA PHE A 152 18.58 15.84 -23.63
C PHE A 152 17.72 14.92 -22.76
N TYR A 153 17.48 15.34 -21.52
CA TYR A 153 16.67 14.58 -20.59
C TYR A 153 15.18 14.65 -20.97
N LEU A 154 14.57 13.49 -21.20
CA LEU A 154 13.15 13.35 -21.51
C LEU A 154 12.33 13.25 -20.22
N ASN A 155 11.88 14.39 -19.72
CA ASN A 155 11.04 14.42 -18.53
C ASN A 155 9.59 14.05 -18.86
N VAL A 156 9.09 13.01 -18.20
CA VAL A 156 7.71 12.58 -18.26
C VAL A 156 7.16 12.62 -16.84
N GLU A 157 5.99 13.22 -16.69
CA GLU A 157 5.28 13.28 -15.42
C GLU A 157 4.02 12.43 -15.48
N GLY A 158 3.69 11.79 -14.37
CA GLY A 158 2.47 11.04 -14.16
C GLY A 158 1.53 11.79 -13.21
N SER A 159 0.26 11.90 -13.57
CA SER A 159 -0.80 12.31 -12.65
C SER A 159 -1.44 11.06 -12.06
N PHE A 160 -1.52 10.99 -10.73
CA PHE A 160 -2.02 9.82 -10.02
C PHE A 160 -3.40 10.07 -9.43
N SER A 161 -4.14 9.00 -9.17
CA SER A 161 -5.49 9.05 -8.57
C SER A 161 -5.53 9.62 -7.15
N SER A 162 -4.37 9.82 -6.52
CA SER A 162 -4.22 10.59 -5.27
C SER A 162 -4.23 12.11 -5.48
N GLY A 163 -4.27 12.58 -6.74
CA GLY A 163 -4.12 13.98 -7.12
C GLY A 163 -2.66 14.46 -7.20
N LYS A 164 -1.68 13.61 -6.86
CA LYS A 164 -0.26 13.96 -6.90
C LYS A 164 0.29 13.84 -8.32
N ILE A 165 1.31 14.64 -8.62
CA ILE A 165 2.04 14.58 -9.88
C ILE A 165 3.51 14.30 -9.56
N TYR A 166 4.07 13.28 -10.19
CA TYR A 166 5.46 12.88 -9.98
C TYR A 166 6.20 12.63 -11.29
N PRO A 167 7.51 12.88 -11.34
CA PRO A 167 8.33 12.45 -12.47
C PRO A 167 8.34 10.92 -12.53
N LEU A 168 8.24 10.41 -13.75
CA LEU A 168 8.36 8.99 -14.05
C LEU A 168 9.73 8.71 -14.67
N ASP A 169 10.29 7.55 -14.36
CA ASP A 169 11.58 7.11 -14.84
C ASP A 169 11.43 5.93 -15.81
N THR A 170 12.58 5.38 -16.20
CA THR A 170 12.63 4.21 -17.07
C THR A 170 12.23 2.91 -16.39
N ALA A 171 11.90 2.88 -15.09
CA ALA A 171 11.26 1.73 -14.46
C ALA A 171 9.79 1.65 -14.91
N ALA A 172 9.08 2.78 -14.93
CA ALA A 172 7.67 2.88 -15.30
C ALA A 172 7.43 3.11 -16.81
N ILE A 173 8.31 3.85 -17.47
CA ILE A 173 8.12 4.30 -18.86
C ILE A 173 9.09 3.59 -19.82
N LYS A 174 8.57 3.25 -21.00
CA LYS A 174 9.37 2.88 -22.17
C LYS A 174 9.38 4.06 -23.13
N PHE A 175 10.58 4.50 -23.49
CA PHE A 175 10.78 5.52 -24.52
C PHE A 175 11.05 4.88 -25.88
N THR A 176 10.51 5.49 -26.93
CA THR A 176 10.93 5.27 -28.32
C THR A 176 11.15 6.62 -29.00
N THR A 177 11.91 6.62 -30.09
CA THR A 177 12.25 7.84 -30.81
C THR A 177 12.34 7.59 -32.31
N SER A 178 12.00 8.60 -33.12
CA SER A 178 12.10 8.55 -34.58
C SER A 178 13.55 8.69 -35.08
N ALA A 179 14.45 9.29 -34.29
CA ALA A 179 15.85 9.51 -34.65
C ALA A 179 16.72 9.73 -33.40
N GLY A 180 18.04 9.60 -33.54
CA GLY A 180 18.98 9.68 -32.42
C GLY A 180 19.03 8.39 -31.60
N LYS A 181 19.68 8.46 -30.44
CA LYS A 181 19.92 7.33 -29.54
C LYS A 181 19.34 7.62 -28.17
N LEU A 182 18.52 6.70 -27.65
CA LEU A 182 18.06 6.71 -26.26
C LEU A 182 19.13 6.08 -25.35
N LEU A 183 19.46 6.77 -24.26
CA LEU A 183 20.41 6.37 -23.23
C LEU A 183 19.70 6.48 -21.87
N GLY A 184 18.93 5.46 -21.52
CA GLY A 184 18.00 5.54 -20.39
C GLY A 184 16.90 6.56 -20.70
N GLN A 185 16.89 7.67 -19.95
CA GLN A 185 15.93 8.77 -20.12
C GLN A 185 16.49 9.94 -20.96
N ASP A 186 17.73 9.81 -21.44
CA ASP A 186 18.35 10.83 -22.29
C ASP A 186 18.19 10.49 -23.77
N LEU A 187 17.90 11.50 -24.59
CA LEU A 187 18.02 11.46 -26.03
C LEU A 187 19.32 12.14 -26.47
N LEU A 188 20.10 11.45 -27.30
CA LEU A 188 21.33 11.97 -27.89
C LEU A 188 21.22 11.96 -29.42
N LEU A 189 21.44 13.13 -30.02
CA LEU A 189 21.54 13.29 -31.46
C LEU A 189 23.00 13.49 -31.87
N ASN A 190 23.45 12.81 -32.94
CA ASN A 190 24.82 12.94 -33.42
C ASN A 190 25.09 14.32 -34.05
N SER A 191 26.35 14.76 -34.06
CA SER A 191 26.75 16.08 -34.58
C SER A 191 26.39 16.31 -36.05
N ASN A 192 26.43 15.24 -36.86
CA ASN A 192 26.25 15.32 -38.32
C ASN A 192 24.82 14.97 -38.75
N ASP A 193 23.89 14.83 -37.81
CA ASP A 193 22.51 14.42 -38.11
C ASP A 193 21.72 15.55 -38.79
N ALA A 194 21.11 15.28 -39.95
CA ALA A 194 20.35 16.28 -40.71
C ALA A 194 18.89 16.45 -40.21
N THR A 195 18.48 15.70 -39.19
CA THR A 195 17.11 15.70 -38.66
C THR A 195 16.71 17.08 -38.16
N ARG A 196 15.50 17.50 -38.56
CA ARG A 196 14.92 18.81 -38.18
C ARG A 196 13.94 18.72 -37.02
N THR A 197 13.32 17.56 -36.84
CA THR A 197 12.33 17.29 -35.80
C THR A 197 12.46 15.84 -35.37
N ILE A 198 12.34 15.58 -34.07
CA ILE A 198 12.35 14.23 -33.52
C ILE A 198 11.03 14.00 -32.80
N THR A 199 10.34 12.93 -33.14
CA THR A 199 9.21 12.45 -32.35
C THR A 199 9.72 11.49 -31.29
N VAL A 200 9.42 11.79 -30.04
CA VAL A 200 9.63 10.90 -28.90
C VAL A 200 8.28 10.40 -28.40
N THR A 201 8.20 9.12 -28.08
CA THR A 201 7.00 8.50 -27.52
C THR A 201 7.34 7.92 -26.15
N ALA A 202 6.49 8.20 -25.17
CA ALA A 202 6.54 7.62 -23.84
C ALA A 202 5.33 6.71 -23.66
N THR A 203 5.57 5.45 -23.30
CA THR A 203 4.52 4.45 -23.08
C THR A 203 4.67 3.85 -21.69
N ASN A 204 3.58 3.80 -20.92
CA ASN A 204 3.56 3.11 -19.63
C ASN A 204 3.77 1.60 -19.84
N LYS A 205 4.71 1.00 -19.10
CA LYS A 205 5.01 -0.43 -19.21
C LYS A 205 3.92 -1.34 -18.65
N ASN A 206 3.16 -0.85 -17.66
CA ASN A 206 2.09 -1.62 -17.03
C ASN A 206 0.76 -1.49 -17.78
N ASP A 207 0.59 -0.40 -18.55
CA ASP A 207 -0.56 -0.17 -19.42
C ASP A 207 -0.10 0.46 -20.75
N PRO A 208 0.18 -0.35 -21.79
CA PRO A 208 0.63 0.15 -23.07
C PRO A 208 -0.39 1.02 -23.82
N SER A 209 -1.67 1.02 -23.41
CA SER A 209 -2.67 1.92 -23.99
C SER A 209 -2.45 3.38 -23.57
N MET A 210 -1.78 3.59 -22.44
CA MET A 210 -1.34 4.90 -21.97
C MET A 210 -0.02 5.28 -22.64
N SER A 211 -0.13 5.98 -23.76
CA SER A 211 1.00 6.40 -24.60
C SER A 211 0.82 7.83 -25.08
N ILE A 212 1.90 8.61 -25.02
CA ILE A 212 1.95 10.00 -25.49
C ILE A 212 3.14 10.20 -26.42
N SER A 213 3.00 11.12 -27.37
CA SER A 213 4.10 11.52 -28.25
C SER A 213 4.31 13.02 -28.21
N SER A 214 5.55 13.44 -28.38
CA SER A 214 5.92 14.84 -28.54
C SER A 214 6.91 14.99 -29.68
N THR A 215 6.69 15.98 -30.54
CA THR A 215 7.60 16.32 -31.63
C THR A 215 8.43 17.51 -31.22
N ILE A 216 9.75 17.31 -31.10
CA ILE A 216 10.70 18.31 -30.64
C ILE A 216 11.54 18.79 -31.83
N PRO A 217 11.61 20.09 -32.12
CA PRO A 217 12.46 20.60 -33.19
C PRO A 217 13.94 20.49 -32.79
N VAL A 218 14.81 20.33 -33.79
CA VAL A 218 16.26 20.29 -33.64
C VAL A 218 16.81 21.65 -34.06
N LYS A 219 17.62 22.26 -33.20
CA LYS A 219 18.25 23.56 -33.48
C LYS A 219 19.20 23.45 -34.68
N GLN A 220 19.02 24.28 -35.71
CA GLN A 220 19.79 24.19 -36.96
C GLN A 220 21.06 25.06 -36.97
N LEU A 221 21.07 26.17 -36.21
CA LEU A 221 22.21 27.08 -36.10
C LEU A 221 22.93 26.87 -34.77
N GLN A 222 24.26 26.84 -34.78
CA GLN A 222 25.04 26.92 -33.53
C GLN A 222 24.77 28.26 -32.85
N ASP A 223 24.68 28.26 -31.53
CA ASP A 223 24.74 29.51 -30.75
C ASP A 223 26.07 30.19 -31.08
N LYS A 224 26.01 31.44 -31.54
CA LYS A 224 27.18 32.30 -31.71
C LYS A 224 27.71 32.73 -30.35
#